data_AF-A0A3P7LYE0-F1
#
_entry.id   AF-A0A3P7LYE0-F1
#
_cell.length_a   1.000
_cell.length_b   1.000
_cell.length_c   1.000
_cell.angle_alpha   90.00
_cell.angle_beta   90.00
_cell.angle_gamma   90.00
#
_symmetry.space_group_name_H-M   'P 1'
#
loop_
_entity.id
_entity.type
_entity.pdbx_description
1 polymer ?
#
loop_
_entity_poly.entity_id
_entity_poly.type
_entity_poly.pdbx_seq_one_letter_code
_entity_poly.pdbx_strand_id
1 'polypeptide(L)'
;MGAPGTNQMPWEPQHSARQMRTQWQLFSIFEDVMEELHLSDKWMIWGGSLVGSFRHHDNIPWDDDLDILVDSKVRRKLWRKMRKLAPEIIIRANGRRDKIHAKLIEPSNTLRDVEGSRQLHPYGYGWPFLDIGYYSTNATHLQELA
;
A
#
# COMPACT_ATOMS: atom_id res chain seq x y z
N MET A 1 -11.85 4.57 -5.32
CA MET A 1 -12.13 4.64 -6.78
C MET A 1 -12.72 3.32 -7.27
N GLY A 2 -13.62 3.32 -8.26
CA GLY A 2 -14.17 2.11 -8.88
C GLY A 2 -14.29 2.26 -10.41
N ALA A 3 -14.71 1.21 -11.11
CA ALA A 3 -14.94 1.23 -12.55
C ALA A 3 -15.81 2.44 -12.97
N PRO A 4 -15.63 3.02 -14.17
CA PRO A 4 -16.50 4.09 -14.67
C PRO A 4 -17.99 3.67 -14.55
N GLY A 5 -18.77 4.42 -13.75
CA GLY A 5 -20.19 4.12 -13.48
C GLY A 5 -20.50 3.53 -12.10
N THR A 6 -19.51 3.22 -11.26
CA THR A 6 -19.75 2.86 -9.86
C THR A 6 -19.78 4.13 -9.01
N ASN A 7 -20.97 4.59 -8.60
CA ASN A 7 -21.07 5.55 -7.51
C ASN A 7 -20.52 4.88 -6.26
N GLN A 8 -19.42 5.40 -5.70
CA GLN A 8 -19.00 4.98 -4.36
C GLN A 8 -20.12 5.37 -3.40
N MET A 9 -20.82 4.35 -2.90
CA MET A 9 -21.78 4.51 -1.83
C MET A 9 -20.98 4.87 -0.56
N PRO A 10 -21.33 5.96 0.15
CA PRO A 10 -20.68 6.28 1.40
C PRO A 10 -20.72 5.09 2.36
N TRP A 11 -19.59 4.78 3.00
CA TRP A 11 -19.46 3.78 4.07
C TRP A 11 -19.54 2.30 3.64
N GLU A 12 -19.58 2.00 2.34
CA GLU A 12 -19.50 0.62 1.86
C GLU A 12 -18.05 0.09 1.78
N PRO A 13 -17.86 -1.24 1.87
CA PRO A 13 -16.56 -1.87 1.65
C PRO A 13 -15.94 -1.45 0.32
N GLN A 14 -14.73 -0.90 0.34
CA GLN A 14 -14.05 -0.47 -0.89
C GLN A 14 -13.36 -1.62 -1.63
N HIS A 15 -13.06 -2.70 -0.90
CA HIS A 15 -12.38 -3.87 -1.43
C HIS A 15 -13.35 -5.06 -1.56
N SER A 16 -13.32 -5.74 -2.69
CA SER A 16 -13.80 -7.12 -2.80
C SER A 16 -12.86 -8.08 -2.06
N ALA A 17 -13.27 -9.34 -1.89
CA ALA A 17 -12.47 -10.34 -1.18
C ALA A 17 -11.10 -10.58 -1.84
N ARG A 18 -11.01 -10.63 -3.17
CA ARG A 18 -9.71 -10.81 -3.85
C ARG A 18 -8.87 -9.53 -3.87
N GLN A 19 -9.50 -8.36 -3.91
CA GLN A 19 -8.79 -7.08 -3.80
C GLN A 19 -8.16 -6.94 -2.41
N MET A 20 -8.91 -7.24 -1.34
CA MET A 20 -8.39 -7.23 0.03
C MET A 20 -7.25 -8.24 0.20
N ARG A 21 -7.39 -9.45 -0.37
CA ARG A 21 -6.31 -10.45 -0.37
C ARG A 21 -5.04 -9.95 -1.08
N THR A 22 -5.18 -9.24 -2.21
CA THR A 22 -4.05 -8.60 -2.88
C THR A 22 -3.39 -7.56 -1.98
N GLN A 23 -4.17 -6.70 -1.31
CA GLN A 23 -3.62 -5.71 -0.37
C GLN A 23 -2.83 -6.37 0.76
N TRP A 24 -3.37 -7.40 1.41
CA TRP A 24 -2.66 -8.14 2.46
C TRP A 24 -1.42 -8.88 1.96
N GLN A 25 -1.44 -9.44 0.75
CA GLN A 25 -0.24 -10.02 0.13
C GLN A 25 0.84 -8.96 -0.07
N LEU A 26 0.49 -7.75 -0.53
CA LEU A 26 1.45 -6.66 -0.69
C LEU A 26 2.05 -6.22 0.65
N PHE A 27 1.25 -6.17 1.70
CA PHE A 27 1.71 -5.87 3.06
C PHE A 27 2.67 -6.95 3.59
N SER A 28 2.31 -8.23 3.49
CA SER A 28 3.17 -9.34 3.89
C SER A 28 4.51 -9.34 3.14
N ILE A 29 4.50 -9.08 1.83
CA ILE A 29 5.74 -8.98 1.04
C ILE A 29 6.61 -7.81 1.52
N PHE A 30 6.00 -6.68 1.88
CA PHE A 30 6.73 -5.56 2.47
C PHE A 30 7.35 -5.93 3.82
N GLU A 31 6.60 -6.61 4.70
CA GLU A 31 7.09 -7.09 6.00
C GLU A 31 8.29 -8.02 5.83
N ASP A 32 8.18 -9.03 4.96
CA ASP A 32 9.26 -9.97 4.63
C ASP A 32 10.51 -9.23 4.14
N VAL A 33 10.34 -8.24 3.27
CA VAL A 33 11.44 -7.41 2.77
C VAL A 33 12.11 -6.61 3.88
N MET A 34 11.34 -6.05 4.81
CA MET A 34 11.90 -5.30 5.93
C MET A 34 12.61 -6.21 6.92
N GLU A 35 12.09 -7.42 7.17
CA GLU A 35 12.72 -8.45 7.99
C GLU A 35 14.05 -8.92 7.40
N GLU A 36 14.08 -9.27 6.11
CA GLU A 36 15.29 -9.70 5.40
C GLU A 36 16.38 -8.62 5.36
N LEU A 37 15.98 -7.34 5.42
CA LEU A 37 16.92 -6.21 5.49
C LEU A 37 17.37 -5.89 6.92
N HIS A 38 16.81 -6.58 7.94
CA HIS A 38 16.96 -6.28 9.36
C HIS A 38 16.53 -4.85 9.71
N LEU A 39 15.36 -4.44 9.19
CA LEU A 39 14.80 -3.08 9.34
C LEU A 39 13.38 -3.09 9.93
N SER A 40 12.95 -4.19 10.56
CA SER A 40 11.60 -4.29 11.14
C SER A 40 11.32 -3.23 12.22
N ASP A 41 12.36 -2.62 12.82
CA ASP A 41 12.25 -1.51 13.77
C ASP A 41 12.19 -0.12 13.11
N LYS A 42 12.19 -0.05 11.77
CA LYS A 42 12.24 1.21 10.99
C LYS A 42 10.94 1.55 10.28
N TRP A 43 9.84 0.92 10.65
CA TRP A 43 8.53 1.22 10.11
C TRP A 43 7.43 0.97 11.13
N MET A 44 6.23 1.48 10.85
CA MET A 44 5.02 1.24 11.63
C MET A 44 3.78 1.34 10.73
N ILE A 45 2.69 0.70 11.13
CA ILE A 45 1.36 0.96 10.58
C ILE A 45 0.95 2.38 10.94
N TRP A 46 0.29 3.11 10.03
CA TRP A 46 -0.03 4.52 10.20
C TRP A 46 -1.46 4.87 9.77
N GLY A 47 -1.87 6.12 10.00
CA GLY A 47 -3.12 6.66 9.45
C GLY A 47 -4.39 5.85 9.75
N GLY A 48 -5.20 5.64 8.72
CA GLY A 48 -6.43 4.85 8.79
C GLY A 48 -6.17 3.39 9.15
N SER A 49 -5.08 2.82 8.64
CA SER A 49 -4.68 1.44 8.93
C SER A 49 -4.35 1.21 10.41
N LEU A 50 -3.72 2.18 11.08
CA LEU A 50 -3.47 2.11 12.53
C LEU A 50 -4.77 2.17 13.32
N VAL A 51 -5.71 3.01 12.90
CA VAL A 51 -7.03 3.11 13.54
C VAL A 51 -7.81 1.81 13.36
N GLY A 52 -7.79 1.21 12.16
CA GLY A 52 -8.44 -0.08 11.88
C GLY A 52 -7.84 -1.22 12.70
N SER A 53 -6.51 -1.31 12.74
CA SER A 53 -5.81 -2.36 13.49
C SER A 53 -6.11 -2.30 15.00
N PHE A 54 -6.24 -1.09 15.55
CA PHE A 54 -6.61 -0.89 16.95
C PHE A 54 -8.08 -1.16 17.21
N ARG A 55 -8.99 -0.71 16.35
CA ARG A 55 -10.43 -0.78 16.58
C ARG A 55 -11.00 -2.19 16.39
N HIS A 56 -10.57 -2.88 15.34
CA HIS A 56 -11.18 -4.14 14.91
C HIS A 56 -10.19 -5.11 14.25
N HIS A 57 -8.88 -4.88 14.42
CA HIS A 57 -7.80 -5.78 13.98
C HIS A 57 -7.78 -6.07 12.47
N ASP A 58 -8.28 -5.14 11.65
CA ASP A 58 -8.31 -5.23 10.20
C ASP A 58 -8.29 -3.81 9.59
N ASN A 59 -8.23 -3.70 8.26
CA ASN A 59 -8.37 -2.42 7.59
C ASN A 59 -9.76 -1.81 7.86
N ILE A 60 -9.88 -0.48 7.81
CA ILE A 60 -11.19 0.17 7.94
C ILE A 60 -12.03 -0.24 6.71
N PRO A 61 -13.29 -0.72 6.88
CA PRO A 61 -14.03 -1.31 5.77
C PRO A 61 -14.19 -0.38 4.56
N TRP A 62 -14.45 0.90 4.81
CA TRP A 62 -14.63 1.93 3.78
C TRP A 62 -13.34 2.63 3.34
N ASP A 63 -12.17 2.14 3.78
CA ASP A 63 -10.86 2.66 3.38
C ASP A 63 -10.36 1.92 2.13
N ASP A 64 -9.72 2.64 1.21
CA ASP A 64 -9.31 2.10 -0.10
C ASP A 64 -7.80 1.86 -0.23
N ASP A 65 -7.01 2.11 0.83
CA ASP A 65 -5.60 1.78 0.89
C ASP A 65 -5.14 1.26 2.25
N LEU A 66 -3.83 0.97 2.36
CA LEU A 66 -3.17 0.59 3.60
C LEU A 66 -1.94 1.49 3.74
N ASP A 67 -1.88 2.24 4.83
CA ASP A 67 -0.82 3.20 5.13
C ASP A 67 0.24 2.60 6.07
N ILE A 68 1.50 2.70 5.64
CA ILE A 68 2.66 2.48 6.50
C ILE A 68 3.57 3.70 6.50
N LEU A 69 4.28 3.91 7.60
CA LEU A 69 5.24 4.99 7.77
C LEU A 69 6.64 4.41 8.00
N VAL A 70 7.58 4.77 7.13
CA VAL A 70 8.94 4.19 7.08
C VAL A 70 9.99 5.27 7.35
N ASP A 71 11.10 4.93 8.03
CA ASP A 71 12.21 5.86 8.22
C ASP A 71 12.78 6.27 6.85
N SER A 72 12.76 7.56 6.54
CA SER A 72 13.30 8.13 5.31
C SER A 72 14.75 7.70 5.02
N LYS A 73 15.56 7.44 6.06
CA LYS A 73 16.94 6.98 5.93
C LYS A 73 17.07 5.60 5.28
N VAL A 74 16.04 4.76 5.35
CA VAL A 74 16.08 3.39 4.81
C VAL A 74 15.46 3.25 3.43
N ARG A 75 14.78 4.29 2.92
CA ARG A 75 14.08 4.31 1.62
C ARG A 75 14.92 3.73 0.48
N ARG A 76 16.19 4.12 0.37
CA ARG A 76 17.09 3.63 -0.70
C ARG A 76 17.34 2.12 -0.62
N LYS A 77 17.49 1.55 0.58
CA LYS A 77 17.71 0.11 0.76
C LYS A 77 16.43 -0.67 0.42
N LEU A 78 15.28 -0.19 0.90
CA LEU A 78 13.96 -0.73 0.59
C LEU A 78 13.74 -0.78 -0.93
N TRP A 79 13.90 0.35 -1.62
CA TRP A 79 13.75 0.43 -3.08
C TRP A 79 14.64 -0.56 -3.84
N ARG A 80 15.91 -0.69 -3.43
CA ARG A 80 16.85 -1.62 -4.07
C ARG A 80 16.40 -3.08 -3.93
N LYS A 81 15.79 -3.45 -2.81
CA LYS A 81 15.28 -4.80 -2.58
C LYS A 81 13.96 -5.02 -3.31
N MET A 82 13.00 -4.11 -3.17
CA MET A 82 11.69 -4.18 -3.84
C MET A 82 11.80 -4.22 -5.37
N ARG A 83 12.72 -3.46 -5.98
CA ARG A 83 12.93 -3.49 -7.43
C ARG A 83 13.30 -4.87 -7.99
N LYS A 84 13.82 -5.78 -7.16
CA LYS A 84 14.15 -7.15 -7.57
C LYS A 84 12.92 -8.06 -7.67
N LEU A 85 11.79 -7.63 -7.13
CA LEU A 85 10.52 -8.36 -7.16
C LEU A 85 9.68 -8.03 -8.40
N ALA A 86 10.17 -7.14 -9.27
CA ALA A 86 9.54 -6.87 -10.55
C ALA A 86 9.78 -8.05 -11.52
N PRO A 87 8.84 -8.33 -12.45
CA PRO A 87 7.63 -7.56 -12.75
C PRO A 87 6.40 -7.83 -11.86
N GLU A 88 6.45 -8.80 -10.95
CA GLU A 88 5.31 -9.29 -10.17
C GLU A 88 4.87 -8.28 -9.12
N ILE A 89 5.83 -7.64 -8.45
CA ILE A 89 5.62 -6.58 -7.45
C ILE A 89 6.37 -5.34 -7.89
N ILE A 90 5.67 -4.21 -7.92
CA ILE A 90 6.17 -2.96 -8.48
C ILE A 90 6.12 -1.89 -7.39
N ILE A 91 7.27 -1.28 -7.12
CA ILE A 91 7.35 -0.06 -6.31
C ILE A 91 7.47 1.16 -7.23
N ARG A 92 6.65 2.20 -6.98
CA ARG A 92 6.67 3.46 -7.72
C ARG A 92 6.75 4.66 -6.78
N ALA A 93 7.44 5.70 -7.23
CA ALA A 93 7.45 6.97 -6.54
C ALA A 93 6.18 7.77 -6.85
N ASN A 94 5.59 8.39 -5.84
CA ASN A 94 4.42 9.26 -5.98
C ASN A 94 4.56 10.49 -5.06
N GLY A 95 5.28 11.51 -5.55
CA GLY A 95 5.60 12.70 -4.78
C GLY A 95 6.47 12.38 -3.57
N ARG A 96 5.96 12.67 -2.37
CA ARG A 96 6.65 12.40 -1.09
C ARG A 96 6.38 11.00 -0.52
N ARG A 97 5.51 10.23 -1.17
CA ARG A 97 5.17 8.85 -0.82
C ARG A 97 5.64 7.89 -1.90
N ASP A 98 5.69 6.62 -1.57
CA ASP A 98 5.88 5.55 -2.54
C ASP A 98 4.68 4.59 -2.50
N LYS A 99 4.37 3.95 -3.63
CA LYS A 99 3.28 2.98 -3.76
C LYS A 99 3.86 1.62 -4.14
N ILE A 100 3.45 0.56 -3.45
CA ILE A 100 3.71 -0.82 -3.85
C ILE A 100 2.42 -1.43 -4.38
N HIS A 101 2.46 -2.02 -5.57
CA HIS A 101 1.32 -2.68 -6.18
C HIS A 101 1.75 -3.94 -6.92
N ALA A 102 0.83 -4.86 -7.15
CA ALA A 102 1.08 -6.05 -7.96
C ALA A 102 1.14 -5.69 -9.46
N LYS A 103 1.64 -6.61 -10.26
CA LYS A 103 1.51 -6.56 -11.72
C LYS A 103 0.05 -6.28 -12.11
N LEU A 104 -0.12 -5.47 -13.16
CA LEU A 104 -1.44 -5.07 -13.63
C LEU A 104 -2.19 -6.24 -14.27
N ILE A 105 -3.46 -6.37 -13.92
CA ILE A 105 -4.43 -7.23 -14.60
C ILE A 105 -4.92 -6.49 -15.83
N GLU A 106 -4.89 -7.16 -16.98
CA GLU A 106 -5.43 -6.67 -18.24
C GLU A 106 -6.60 -7.56 -18.72
N PRO A 107 -7.76 -6.96 -19.06
CA PRO A 107 -8.08 -5.53 -19.02
C PRO A 107 -8.28 -5.03 -17.57
N SER A 108 -7.81 -3.83 -17.29
CA SER A 108 -7.88 -3.23 -15.94
C SER A 108 -9.31 -2.96 -15.45
N ASN A 109 -10.25 -2.70 -16.37
CA ASN A 109 -11.66 -2.40 -16.07
C ASN A 109 -12.55 -3.64 -16.15
N THR A 110 -12.34 -4.59 -15.24
CA THR A 110 -13.13 -5.82 -15.15
C THR A 110 -13.97 -5.87 -13.86
N LEU A 111 -15.22 -6.32 -13.98
CA LEU A 111 -16.10 -6.61 -12.84
C LEU A 111 -15.74 -7.92 -12.11
N ARG A 112 -14.71 -8.64 -12.58
CA ARG A 112 -14.27 -9.90 -11.97
C ARG A 112 -13.54 -9.64 -10.66
N ASP A 113 -13.96 -10.35 -9.62
CA ASP A 113 -13.26 -10.44 -8.34
C ASP A 113 -12.05 -11.39 -8.46
N VAL A 114 -10.91 -10.83 -8.86
CA VAL A 114 -9.63 -11.56 -9.06
C VAL A 114 -8.48 -10.80 -8.41
N GLU A 115 -7.48 -11.57 -7.93
CA GLU A 115 -6.27 -11.06 -7.29
C GLU A 115 -5.38 -10.34 -8.32
N GLY A 116 -4.70 -9.29 -7.87
CA GLY A 116 -3.84 -8.42 -8.67
C GLY A 116 -4.34 -6.97 -8.73
N SER A 117 -3.45 -6.08 -9.13
CA SER A 117 -3.73 -4.64 -9.20
C SER A 117 -4.27 -4.27 -10.58
N ARG A 118 -5.08 -3.21 -10.65
CA ARG A 118 -5.70 -2.66 -11.87
C ARG A 118 -5.24 -1.23 -12.06
N GLN A 119 -5.02 -0.83 -13.31
CA GLN A 119 -4.74 0.57 -13.62
C GLN A 119 -6.05 1.38 -13.62
N LEU A 120 -6.47 1.81 -12.43
CA LEU A 120 -7.65 2.66 -12.24
C LEU A 120 -7.27 4.12 -11.99
N HIS A 121 -6.02 4.40 -11.60
CA HIS A 121 -5.55 5.75 -11.32
C HIS A 121 -4.84 6.38 -12.55
N PRO A 122 -5.12 7.65 -12.90
CA PRO A 122 -4.35 8.37 -13.92
C PRO A 122 -2.86 8.53 -13.61
N TYR A 123 -2.42 8.39 -12.36
CA TYR A 123 -1.01 8.55 -11.95
C TYR A 123 -0.15 7.31 -12.22
N GLY A 124 -0.71 6.27 -12.86
CA GLY A 124 0.07 5.17 -13.44
C GLY A 124 0.51 4.06 -12.46
N TYR A 125 0.05 4.08 -11.21
CA TYR A 125 0.17 2.95 -10.29
C TYR A 125 -1.10 2.10 -10.26
N GLY A 126 -0.96 0.81 -9.96
CA GLY A 126 -2.07 -0.13 -9.84
C GLY A 126 -2.75 -0.05 -8.48
N TRP A 127 -4.07 -0.32 -8.44
CA TRP A 127 -4.86 -0.50 -7.22
C TRP A 127 -5.46 -1.93 -7.18
N PRO A 128 -5.46 -2.67 -6.05
CA PRO A 128 -5.01 -2.25 -4.71
C PRO A 128 -3.50 -2.00 -4.63
N PHE A 129 -3.11 -1.16 -3.67
CA PHE A 129 -1.72 -0.80 -3.36
C PHE A 129 -1.50 -0.70 -1.85
N LEU A 130 -0.23 -0.71 -1.47
CA LEU A 130 0.28 -0.31 -0.15
C LEU A 130 0.89 1.09 -0.26
N ASP A 131 0.45 2.03 0.58
CA ASP A 131 1.00 3.40 0.64
C ASP A 131 2.15 3.49 1.64
N ILE A 132 3.27 4.04 1.18
CA ILE A 132 4.46 4.26 2.01
C ILE A 132 4.65 5.75 2.21
N GLY A 133 4.27 6.21 3.40
CA GLY A 133 4.71 7.48 3.96
C GLY A 133 6.14 7.37 4.51
N TYR A 134 6.81 8.50 4.61
CA TYR A 134 8.15 8.58 5.20
C TYR A 134 8.17 9.48 6.41
N TYR A 135 8.96 9.10 7.41
CA TYR A 135 9.22 9.95 8.57
C TYR A 135 10.70 10.29 8.70
N SER A 136 10.95 11.37 9.45
CA SER A 136 12.26 11.70 9.99
C SER A 136 12.17 11.80 11.51
N THR A 137 13.28 11.55 12.20
CA THR A 137 13.38 11.69 13.65
C THR A 137 14.44 12.70 14.02
N ASN A 138 14.15 13.46 15.07
CA ASN A 138 15.14 14.25 15.80
C ASN A 138 15.20 13.75 17.25
N ALA A 139 15.81 14.52 18.16
CA ALA A 139 15.98 14.11 19.56
C ALA A 139 14.65 13.92 20.34
N THR A 140 13.56 14.56 19.91
CA THR A 140 12.30 14.63 20.68
C THR A 140 11.07 14.21 19.90
N HIS A 141 11.12 14.21 18.57
CA HIS A 141 9.95 13.99 17.73
C HIS A 141 10.23 13.08 16.54
N LEU A 142 9.17 12.40 16.13
CA LEU A 142 9.01 11.83 14.80
C LEU A 142 8.11 12.76 13.99
N GLN A 143 8.49 13.03 12.74
CA GLN A 143 7.73 13.88 11.83
C GLN A 143 7.50 13.14 10.50
N GLU A 144 6.24 12.97 10.11
CA GLU A 144 5.86 12.56 8.76
C GLU A 144 6.27 13.65 7.74
N LEU A 145 6.84 13.22 6.62
CA LEU A 145 7.38 14.10 5.59
C LEU A 145 6.39 14.40 4.46
N ALA A 146 5.33 13.61 4.33
CA ALA A 146 4.35 13.75 3.25
C ALA A 146 3.51 15.02 3.39
#